data_AF-X1ALM6-F1
#
_entry.id   AF-X1ALM6-F1
#
_cell.length_a   1.000
_cell.length_b   1.000
_cell.length_c   1.000
_cell.angle_alpha   90.00
_cell.angle_beta   90.00
_cell.angle_gamma   90.00
#
_symmetry.space_group_name_H-M   'P 1'
#
loop_
_entity.id
_entity.type
_entity.pdbx_description
1 polymer ?
#
loop_
_entity_poly.entity_id
_entity_poly.type
_entity_poly.pdbx_seq_one_letter_code
_entity_poly.pdbx_strand_id
1 'polypeptide(L)'
;NSTPSNAKAYLGGAYRGRTPLTISNLEIGEYQIKISKDGYYDWYSTVRVKQNITAQVFAQLEPIPRTGSLYVTSSPRYARVFLDGIEQGITPLTIADIEMGWHEVVIIKEYYRAYVEYLYIYAGEETEVEADLDRI
;
A
#
# COMPACT_ATOMS: atom_id res chain seq x y z
N ASN A 1 -16.31 14.91 -8.26
CA ASN A 1 -16.50 13.70 -7.42
C ASN A 1 -15.20 12.96 -7.26
N SER A 2 -15.05 12.12 -6.22
CA SER A 2 -13.92 11.19 -6.13
C SER A 2 -14.31 9.86 -5.49
N THR A 3 -13.53 8.83 -5.79
CA THR A 3 -13.57 7.53 -5.12
C THR A 3 -12.17 7.22 -4.57
N PRO A 4 -12.00 7.12 -3.24
CA PRO A 4 -13.02 7.33 -2.21
C PRO A 4 -13.51 8.79 -2.14
N SER A 5 -14.71 8.99 -1.60
CA SER A 5 -15.26 10.32 -1.34
C SER A 5 -14.56 11.02 -0.17
N ASN A 6 -14.93 12.27 0.13
CA ASN A 6 -14.39 13.06 1.24
C ASN A 6 -12.88 13.36 1.12
N ALA A 7 -12.38 13.47 -0.11
CA ALA A 7 -10.99 13.82 -0.42
C ALA A 7 -10.85 15.35 -0.52
N LYS A 8 -9.71 15.91 -0.11
CA LYS A 8 -9.39 17.34 -0.21
C LYS A 8 -9.25 17.73 -1.68
N ALA A 9 -9.96 18.77 -2.11
CA ALA A 9 -9.91 19.28 -3.48
C ALA A 9 -9.20 20.63 -3.54
N TYR A 10 -8.26 20.75 -4.47
CA TYR A 10 -7.51 21.96 -4.74
C TYR A 10 -7.69 22.36 -6.20
N LEU A 11 -7.79 23.66 -6.47
CA LEU A 11 -7.92 24.24 -7.80
C LEU A 11 -6.88 25.37 -7.96
N GLY A 12 -5.97 25.23 -8.92
CA GLY A 12 -4.84 26.15 -9.09
C GLY A 12 -3.94 26.23 -7.85
N GLY A 13 -3.78 25.11 -7.14
CA GLY A 13 -3.01 25.01 -5.89
C GLY A 13 -3.75 25.45 -4.62
N ALA A 14 -4.84 26.23 -4.72
CA ALA A 14 -5.61 26.67 -3.56
C ALA A 14 -6.62 25.61 -3.09
N TYR A 15 -6.73 25.39 -1.78
CA TYR A 15 -7.73 24.50 -1.19
C TYR A 15 -9.16 25.04 -1.38
N ARG A 16 -10.09 24.18 -1.80
CA ARG A 16 -11.48 24.56 -2.10
C ARG A 16 -12.54 23.81 -1.30
N GLY A 17 -12.17 22.75 -0.59
CA GLY A 17 -13.10 21.94 0.19
C GLY A 17 -12.85 20.45 0.01
N ARG A 18 -13.89 19.63 0.23
CA ARG A 18 -13.82 18.18 0.11
C ARG A 18 -14.85 17.64 -0.87
N THR A 19 -14.51 16.57 -1.58
CA THR A 19 -15.42 15.91 -2.53
C THR A 19 -16.59 15.20 -1.80
N PRO A 20 -17.80 15.16 -2.38
CA PRO A 20 -18.23 15.86 -3.60
C PRO A 20 -18.26 17.38 -3.41
N LEU A 21 -17.76 18.12 -4.40
CA LEU A 21 -17.63 19.58 -4.34
C LEU A 21 -18.00 20.19 -5.70
N THR A 22 -18.79 21.26 -5.66
CA THR A 22 -19.04 22.15 -6.80
C THR A 22 -18.35 23.47 -6.52
N ILE A 23 -17.54 23.95 -7.47
CA ILE A 23 -16.86 25.25 -7.38
C ILE A 23 -17.51 26.17 -8.41
N SER A 24 -18.08 27.28 -7.93
CA SER A 24 -18.77 28.28 -8.76
C SER A 24 -17.95 29.56 -8.88
N ASN A 25 -18.40 30.48 -9.76
CA ASN A 25 -17.80 31.79 -9.99
C ASN A 25 -16.32 31.72 -10.43
N LEU A 26 -16.01 30.76 -11.30
CA LEU A 26 -14.69 30.65 -11.92
C LEU A 26 -14.65 31.45 -13.22
N GLU A 27 -13.55 32.16 -13.45
CA GLU A 27 -13.27 32.77 -14.74
C GLU A 27 -13.02 31.69 -15.79
N ILE A 28 -13.27 32.04 -17.06
CA ILE A 28 -12.95 31.19 -18.20
C ILE A 28 -11.44 30.98 -18.22
N GLY A 29 -11.00 29.73 -18.29
CA GLY A 29 -9.59 29.41 -18.23
C GLY A 29 -9.32 27.92 -18.03
N GLU A 30 -8.05 27.58 -17.92
CA GLU A 30 -7.60 26.24 -17.59
C GLU A 30 -7.11 26.20 -16.15
N TYR A 31 -7.51 25.16 -15.43
CA TYR A 31 -7.18 25.00 -14.03
C TYR A 31 -6.63 23.60 -13.79
N GLN A 32 -5.50 23.53 -13.10
CA GLN A 32 -5.02 22.28 -12.52
C GLN A 32 -5.85 21.94 -11.29
N ILE A 33 -6.35 20.72 -11.24
CA ILE A 33 -7.03 20.13 -10.10
C ILE A 33 -6.06 19.17 -9.44
N LYS A 34 -5.99 19.25 -8.11
CA LYS A 34 -5.38 18.21 -7.27
C LYS A 34 -6.44 17.67 -6.31
N ILE A 35 -6.60 16.36 -6.26
CA ILE A 35 -7.40 15.67 -5.26
C ILE A 35 -6.46 14.87 -4.38
N SER A 36 -6.54 15.09 -3.07
CA SER A 36 -5.64 14.49 -2.08
C SER A 36 -6.43 13.83 -0.96
N LYS A 37 -6.02 12.63 -0.57
CA LYS A 37 -6.65 11.88 0.52
C LYS A 37 -5.60 11.06 1.25
N ASP A 38 -5.62 11.12 2.58
CA ASP A 38 -4.67 10.37 3.41
C ASP A 38 -4.76 8.87 3.11
N GLY A 39 -3.59 8.24 2.86
CA GLY A 39 -3.50 6.84 2.45
C GLY A 39 -3.67 6.59 0.94
N TYR A 40 -3.72 7.63 0.12
CA TYR A 40 -3.83 7.54 -1.34
C TYR A 40 -2.79 8.44 -2.02
N TYR A 41 -2.40 8.08 -3.24
CA TYR A 41 -1.60 8.97 -4.08
C TYR A 41 -2.41 10.21 -4.47
N ASP A 42 -1.74 11.36 -4.56
CA ASP A 42 -2.35 12.60 -5.04
C ASP A 42 -2.75 12.43 -6.52
N TRP A 43 -4.00 12.74 -6.83
CA TRP A 43 -4.52 12.69 -8.19
C TRP A 43 -4.53 14.08 -8.82
N TYR A 44 -4.11 14.15 -10.08
CA TYR A 44 -4.01 15.41 -10.82
C TYR A 44 -4.78 15.34 -12.13
N SER A 45 -5.35 16.48 -12.53
CA SER A 45 -5.92 16.66 -13.87
C SER A 45 -6.00 18.13 -14.22
N THR A 46 -6.19 18.45 -15.48
CA THR A 46 -6.43 19.80 -15.96
C THR A 46 -7.84 19.89 -16.52
N VAL A 47 -8.59 20.88 -16.08
CA VAL A 47 -9.95 21.15 -16.58
C VAL A 47 -9.99 22.51 -17.24
N ARG A 48 -10.66 22.59 -18.39
CA ARG A 48 -10.95 23.87 -19.06
C ARG A 48 -12.37 24.31 -18.73
N VAL A 49 -12.48 25.44 -18.05
CA VAL A 49 -13.75 26.10 -17.74
C VAL A 49 -14.14 27.00 -18.91
N LYS A 50 -15.38 26.85 -19.39
CA LYS A 50 -15.99 27.67 -20.44
C LYS A 50 -17.20 28.41 -19.87
N GLN A 51 -17.58 29.51 -20.51
CA GLN A 51 -18.72 30.31 -20.07
C GLN A 51 -20.00 29.47 -19.98
N ASN A 52 -20.70 29.57 -18.85
CA ASN A 52 -21.99 28.90 -18.60
C ASN A 52 -21.98 27.36 -18.75
N ILE A 53 -20.80 26.71 -18.72
CA ILE A 53 -20.67 25.26 -18.77
C ILE A 53 -20.04 24.76 -17.47
N THR A 54 -20.70 23.81 -16.81
CA THR A 54 -20.13 23.10 -15.67
C THR A 54 -19.28 21.94 -16.16
N ALA A 55 -17.97 22.00 -15.93
CA ALA A 55 -17.09 20.87 -16.21
C ALA A 55 -17.22 19.82 -15.10
N GLN A 56 -17.35 18.55 -15.50
CA GLN A 56 -17.45 17.42 -14.59
C GLN A 56 -16.09 16.74 -14.46
N VAL A 57 -15.67 16.49 -13.22
CA VAL A 57 -14.41 15.80 -12.93
C VAL A 57 -14.66 14.68 -11.93
N PHE A 58 -14.16 13.50 -12.27
CA PHE A 58 -14.21 12.31 -11.43
C PHE A 58 -12.77 11.82 -11.19
N ALA A 59 -12.34 11.85 -9.93
CA ALA A 59 -11.02 11.37 -9.53
C ALA A 59 -11.14 9.97 -8.91
N GLN A 60 -10.47 8.99 -9.51
CA GLN A 60 -10.28 7.67 -8.93
C GLN A 60 -8.91 7.64 -8.27
N LEU A 61 -8.88 7.54 -6.93
CA LEU A 61 -7.65 7.59 -6.16
C LEU A 61 -7.09 6.18 -5.97
N GLU A 62 -5.78 6.06 -6.15
CA GLU A 62 -5.05 4.81 -5.92
C GLU A 62 -4.54 4.77 -4.47
N PRO A 63 -4.87 3.72 -3.69
CA PRO A 63 -4.38 3.59 -2.32
C PRO A 63 -2.86 3.39 -2.33
N ILE A 64 -2.19 3.95 -1.32
CA ILE A 64 -0.78 3.69 -1.06
C ILE A 64 -0.70 2.38 -0.28
N PRO A 65 -0.04 1.33 -0.80
CA PRO A 65 0.19 0.10 -0.04
C PRO A 65 0.87 0.40 1.30
N ARG A 66 0.42 -0.26 2.36
CA ARG A 66 1.03 -0.17 3.71
C ARG A 66 1.56 -1.50 4.20
N THR A 67 1.24 -2.56 3.47
CA THR A 67 1.59 -3.93 3.78
C THR A 67 2.27 -4.56 2.57
N GLY A 68 3.15 -5.52 2.83
CA GLY A 68 3.74 -6.42 1.84
C GLY A 68 3.35 -7.88 2.12
N SER A 69 3.99 -8.79 1.40
CA SER A 69 3.94 -10.23 1.68
C SER A 69 5.34 -10.79 1.89
N LEU A 70 5.39 -11.96 2.53
CA LEU A 70 6.60 -12.74 2.74
C LEU A 70 6.36 -14.17 2.24
N TYR A 71 7.15 -14.61 1.27
CA TYR A 71 7.20 -15.99 0.82
C TYR A 71 8.38 -16.70 1.48
N VAL A 72 8.09 -17.76 2.25
CA VAL A 72 9.08 -18.50 3.03
C VAL A 72 9.18 -19.93 2.55
N THR A 73 10.39 -20.36 2.23
CA THR A 73 10.74 -21.73 1.89
C THR A 73 11.84 -22.26 2.81
N SER A 74 11.98 -23.59 2.89
CA SER A 74 13.06 -24.19 3.66
C SER A 74 13.52 -25.53 3.13
N SER A 75 14.78 -25.85 3.41
CA SER A 75 15.39 -27.16 3.25
C SER A 75 15.93 -27.64 4.61
N PRO A 76 15.41 -28.73 5.19
CA PRO A 76 14.32 -29.56 4.70
C PRO A 76 12.97 -28.84 4.70
N ARG A 77 12.04 -29.34 3.86
CA ARG A 77 10.67 -28.80 3.76
C ARG A 77 9.86 -29.05 5.04
N TYR A 78 8.74 -28.35 5.15
CA TYR A 78 7.77 -28.48 6.25
C TYR A 78 8.34 -28.05 7.62
N ALA A 79 9.09 -26.95 7.62
CA ALA A 79 9.54 -26.27 8.84
C ALA A 79 8.46 -25.28 9.30
N ARG A 80 8.28 -25.12 10.61
CA ARG A 80 7.35 -24.15 11.20
C ARG A 80 7.90 -22.75 11.03
N VAL A 81 7.05 -21.81 10.63
CA VAL A 81 7.40 -20.41 10.40
C VAL A 81 6.70 -19.55 11.46
N PHE A 82 7.47 -18.69 12.11
CA PHE A 82 6.99 -17.67 13.03
C PHE A 82 7.39 -16.31 12.48
N LEU A 83 6.45 -15.36 12.51
CA LEU A 83 6.67 -13.96 12.20
C LEU A 83 6.40 -13.17 13.48
N ASP A 84 7.40 -12.42 13.96
CA ASP A 84 7.35 -11.65 15.21
C ASP A 84 6.86 -12.48 16.42
N GLY A 85 7.34 -13.72 16.51
CA GLY A 85 6.97 -14.67 17.57
C GLY A 85 5.60 -15.33 17.43
N ILE A 86 4.80 -14.99 16.40
CA ILE A 86 3.49 -15.60 16.13
C ILE A 86 3.65 -16.67 15.04
N GLU A 87 3.20 -17.89 15.33
CA GLU A 87 3.21 -18.99 14.34
C GLU A 87 2.25 -18.69 13.18
N GLN A 88 2.79 -18.76 11.96
CA GLN A 88 2.06 -18.48 10.72
C GLN A 88 1.70 -19.76 9.96
N GLY A 89 2.46 -20.85 10.14
CA GLY A 89 2.25 -22.11 9.47
C GLY A 89 3.54 -22.89 9.21
N ILE A 90 3.58 -23.65 8.12
CA ILE A 90 4.73 -24.47 7.72
C ILE A 90 5.16 -24.18 6.28
N THR A 91 6.46 -24.28 5.99
CA THR A 91 7.02 -24.05 4.64
C THR A 91 6.58 -25.12 3.62
N PRO A 92 6.40 -24.76 2.34
CA PRO A 92 6.40 -23.38 1.80
C PRO A 92 5.14 -22.61 2.22
N LEU A 93 5.29 -21.34 2.57
CA LEU A 93 4.22 -20.49 3.09
C LEU A 93 4.31 -19.08 2.51
N THR A 94 3.18 -18.52 2.08
CA THR A 94 3.05 -17.08 1.83
C THR A 94 2.28 -16.44 2.99
N ILE A 95 2.86 -15.43 3.61
CA ILE A 95 2.23 -14.61 4.65
C ILE A 95 1.90 -13.26 3.99
N ALA A 96 0.61 -12.93 3.93
CA ALA A 96 0.14 -11.69 3.33
C ALA A 96 -0.15 -10.62 4.40
N ASP A 97 -0.36 -9.38 3.96
CA ASP A 97 -0.79 -8.26 4.79
C ASP A 97 0.14 -7.94 5.98
N ILE A 98 1.45 -8.13 5.79
CA ILE A 98 2.46 -7.79 6.81
C ILE A 98 2.74 -6.29 6.74
N GLU A 99 2.70 -5.59 7.88
CA GLU A 99 3.05 -4.15 7.92
C GLU A 99 4.44 -3.92 7.29
N MET A 100 4.61 -2.80 6.59
CA MET A 100 5.95 -2.46 6.10
C MET A 100 6.89 -2.16 7.28
N GLY A 101 8.13 -2.63 7.22
CA GLY A 101 9.08 -2.43 8.31
C GLY A 101 9.99 -3.62 8.55
N TRP A 102 10.75 -3.56 9.64
CA TRP A 102 11.60 -4.67 10.08
C TRP A 102 10.78 -5.71 10.86
N HIS A 103 10.87 -6.96 10.44
CA HIS A 103 10.21 -8.10 11.06
C HIS A 103 11.20 -9.22 11.37
N GLU A 104 10.94 -9.95 12.45
CA GLU A 104 11.69 -11.16 12.80
C GLU A 104 11.01 -12.39 12.19
N VAL A 105 11.77 -13.18 11.45
CA VAL A 105 11.33 -14.47 10.91
C VAL A 105 12.12 -15.57 11.61
N VAL A 106 11.40 -16.49 12.25
CA VAL A 106 11.99 -17.67 12.90
C VAL A 106 11.45 -18.92 12.24
N ILE A 107 12.35 -19.79 11.76
CA ILE A 107 12.01 -21.04 11.08
C ILE A 107 12.59 -22.20 11.88
N ILE A 108 11.73 -23.14 12.28
CA ILE A 108 12.06 -24.23 13.20
C ILE A 108 11.66 -25.58 12.61
N LYS A 109 12.58 -26.55 12.67
CA LYS A 109 12.32 -27.95 12.35
C LYS A 109 12.92 -28.85 13.43
N GLU A 110 12.20 -29.92 13.77
CA GLU A 110 12.67 -30.94 14.70
C GLU A 110 14.03 -31.53 14.29
N TYR A 111 15.00 -31.56 15.21
CA TYR A 111 16.41 -31.96 15.00
C TYR A 111 17.27 -31.00 14.15
N TYR A 112 16.79 -29.79 13.87
CA TYR A 112 17.55 -28.75 13.17
C TYR A 112 17.71 -27.50 14.03
N ARG A 113 18.79 -26.77 13.81
CA ARG A 113 19.02 -25.45 14.40
C ARG A 113 17.97 -24.49 13.86
N ALA A 114 17.45 -23.64 14.74
CA ALA A 114 16.53 -22.59 14.33
C ALA A 114 17.24 -21.59 13.41
N TYR A 115 16.58 -21.24 12.32
CA TYR A 115 16.97 -20.14 11.46
C TYR A 115 16.25 -18.88 11.94
N VAL A 116 17.00 -17.80 12.15
CA VAL A 116 16.48 -16.51 12.62
C VAL A 116 17.00 -15.42 11.70
N GLU A 117 16.11 -14.63 11.14
CA GLU A 117 16.46 -13.52 10.25
C GLU A 117 15.60 -12.30 10.55
N TYR A 118 16.23 -11.12 10.55
CA TYR A 118 15.54 -9.84 10.57
C TYR A 118 15.58 -9.27 9.16
N LEU A 119 14.41 -9.05 8.57
CA LEU A 119 14.28 -8.54 7.20
C LEU A 119 13.32 -7.37 7.14
N TYR A 120 13.45 -6.57 6.09
CA TYR A 120 12.59 -5.44 5.86
C TYR A 120 11.50 -5.81 4.85
N ILE A 121 10.24 -5.70 5.24
CA ILE A 121 9.08 -5.85 4.37
C ILE A 121 8.80 -4.52 3.67
N TYR A 122 8.80 -4.55 2.34
CA TYR A 122 8.43 -3.41 1.51
C TYR A 122 6.94 -3.45 1.19
N ALA A 123 6.27 -2.29 1.28
CA ALA A 123 4.85 -2.21 1.00
C ALA A 123 4.55 -2.48 -0.49
N GLY A 124 3.56 -3.33 -0.76
CA GLY A 124 3.15 -3.69 -2.13
C GLY A 124 4.09 -4.68 -2.83
N GLU A 125 5.12 -5.18 -2.15
CA GLU A 125 6.08 -6.15 -2.68
C GLU A 125 6.00 -7.48 -1.92
N GLU A 126 6.45 -8.55 -2.59
CA GLU A 126 6.68 -9.85 -1.96
C GLU A 126 8.18 -9.99 -1.65
N THR A 127 8.51 -10.12 -0.37
CA THR A 127 9.85 -10.47 0.08
C THR A 127 10.00 -11.99 0.12
N GLU A 128 11.15 -12.52 -0.27
CA GLU A 128 11.40 -13.96 -0.27
C GLU A 128 12.49 -14.33 0.76
N VAL A 129 12.27 -15.43 1.47
CA VAL A 129 13.26 -16.06 2.35
C VAL A 129 13.37 -17.54 2.02
N GLU A 130 14.60 -17.99 1.81
CA GLU A 130 14.94 -19.40 1.68
C GLU A 130 15.87 -19.80 2.81
N ALA A 131 15.42 -20.71 3.67
CA ALA A 131 16.19 -21.16 4.83
C ALA A 131 16.74 -22.58 4.63
N ASP A 132 18.06 -22.68 4.53
CA ASP A 132 18.78 -23.94 4.66
C ASP A 132 19.07 -24.22 6.14
N LEU A 133 18.48 -25.28 6.68
CA LEU A 133 18.58 -25.62 8.09
C LEU A 133 19.67 -26.66 8.34
N ASP A 134 20.54 -26.36 9.30
CA ASP A 134 21.57 -27.28 9.76
C ASP A 134 21.03 -28.26 10.80
N ARG A 135 21.32 -29.55 10.62
CA ARG A 135 20.98 -30.58 11.61
C ARG A 135 21.78 -30.39 12.90
N ILE A 136 21.16 -30.64 14.04
CA ILE A 136 21.79 -30.63 15.38
C ILE A 136 22.61 -31.91 15.58
#